data_AF-A0A7S3FAD2-F1
#
_entry.id   AF-A0A7S3FAD2-F1
#
_cell.length_a   1.000
_cell.length_b   1.000
_cell.length_c   1.000
_cell.angle_alpha   90.00
_cell.angle_beta   90.00
_cell.angle_gamma   90.00
#
_symmetry.space_group_name_H-M   'P 1'
#
loop_
_entity.id
_entity.type
_entity.pdbx_description
1 polymer ?
#
loop_
_entity_poly.entity_id
_entity_poly.type
_entity_poly.pdbx_seq_one_letter_code
_entity_poly.pdbx_strand_id
1 'polypeptide(L)'
;ASTLAVAVGMALVPTCAPSFARYTLVGPWCWVGPSFSLARQMLFYIPLYVVYATITVIYLHIASVTLLVRRNVKASAGSGLVDRSLSVKRFLAYPIGLLCVWAPAITNRLLEALCGNVNFSLTAVHAFSVSSAGFVNLLIYFANSQFLRICLKRRLRPVQWSEWLSGKSARSSESEPSWCQARSEASGASEGSGCRSTVATSHRASSGPGRSVARLSNGASERPLKSTLRVASSADQVGVLRVVPAGQSCGSANVYCAAL
;
A
#
# COMPACT_ATOMS: atom_id res chain seq x y z
N ALA A 1 -15.73 7.71 3.69
CA ALA A 1 -17.01 7.27 4.30
C ALA A 1 -17.77 6.28 3.41
N SER A 2 -17.93 6.55 2.10
CA SER A 2 -18.69 5.69 1.17
C SER A 2 -18.19 4.25 1.08
N THR A 3 -16.88 4.01 0.91
CA THR A 3 -16.33 2.64 0.76
C THR A 3 -16.52 1.78 2.02
N LEU A 4 -16.37 2.40 3.20
CA LEU A 4 -16.61 1.72 4.48
C LEU A 4 -18.09 1.35 4.62
N ALA A 5 -19.00 2.26 4.27
CA ALA A 5 -20.43 2.01 4.30
C ALA A 5 -20.85 0.87 3.36
N VAL A 6 -20.26 0.81 2.16
CA VAL A 6 -20.48 -0.30 1.21
C VAL A 6 -19.96 -1.62 1.77
N ALA A 7 -18.73 -1.64 2.31
CA ALA A 7 -18.14 -2.86 2.87
C ALA A 7 -18.93 -3.39 4.07
N VAL A 8 -19.32 -2.49 4.99
CA VAL A 8 -20.13 -2.83 6.16
C VAL A 8 -21.53 -3.27 5.72
N GLY A 9 -22.16 -2.55 4.79
CA GLY A 9 -23.47 -2.93 4.25
C GLY A 9 -23.47 -4.31 3.61
N MET A 10 -22.47 -4.61 2.78
CA MET A 10 -22.31 -5.93 2.14
C MET A 10 -22.06 -7.06 3.15
N ALA A 11 -21.50 -6.77 4.32
CA ALA A 11 -21.33 -7.76 5.39
C ALA A 11 -22.58 -7.92 6.27
N LEU A 12 -23.31 -6.83 6.53
CA LEU A 12 -24.52 -6.83 7.35
C LEU A 12 -25.69 -7.52 6.66
N VAL A 13 -25.90 -7.28 5.36
CA VAL A 13 -27.00 -7.88 4.59
C VAL A 13 -27.04 -9.42 4.73
N PRO A 14 -25.96 -10.17 4.46
CA PRO A 14 -25.98 -11.62 4.61
C PRO A 14 -25.96 -12.07 6.08
N THR A 15 -25.61 -11.21 7.04
CA THR A 15 -25.68 -11.55 8.48
C THR A 15 -27.12 -11.45 9.01
N CYS A 16 -27.87 -10.45 8.56
CA CYS A 16 -29.25 -10.19 8.99
C CYS A 16 -30.31 -10.95 8.17
N ALA A 17 -30.06 -11.22 6.89
CA ALA A 17 -30.99 -12.00 6.05
C ALA A 17 -31.33 -13.40 6.61
N PRO A 18 -30.40 -14.18 7.19
CA PRO A 18 -30.68 -15.49 7.78
C PRO A 18 -31.28 -15.43 9.19
N SER A 19 -31.72 -14.28 9.71
CA SER A 19 -32.54 -14.26 10.94
C SER A 19 -33.80 -15.14 10.82
N PHE A 20 -34.22 -15.48 9.60
CA PHE A 20 -35.30 -16.42 9.30
C PHE A 20 -34.82 -17.87 9.04
N ALA A 21 -33.52 -18.10 8.89
CA ALA A 21 -32.94 -19.41 8.65
C ALA A 21 -32.46 -20.05 9.96
N ARG A 22 -32.76 -21.33 10.17
CA ARG A 22 -32.27 -22.07 11.34
C ARG A 22 -30.77 -22.30 11.21
N TYR A 23 -30.00 -21.71 12.12
CA TYR A 23 -28.60 -22.05 12.30
C TYR A 23 -28.50 -23.47 12.86
N THR A 24 -27.65 -24.28 12.26
CA THR A 24 -27.36 -25.64 12.71
C THR A 24 -25.85 -25.84 12.75
N LEU A 25 -25.42 -26.90 13.42
CA LEU A 25 -24.03 -27.32 13.38
C LEU A 25 -23.73 -27.91 11.99
N VAL A 26 -22.83 -27.29 11.22
CA VAL A 26 -22.41 -27.75 9.89
C VAL A 26 -20.89 -27.89 9.88
N GLY A 27 -20.41 -29.09 10.19
CA GLY A 27 -18.99 -29.35 10.42
C GLY A 27 -18.53 -28.69 11.72
N PRO A 28 -17.39 -27.96 11.74
CA PRO A 28 -16.89 -27.31 12.95
C PRO A 28 -17.47 -25.91 13.22
N TRP A 29 -18.46 -25.47 12.44
CA TRP A 29 -19.03 -24.11 12.52
C TRP A 29 -20.53 -24.15 12.78
N CYS A 30 -21.04 -23.13 13.50
CA CYS A 30 -22.47 -22.83 13.51
C CYS A 30 -22.80 -22.04 12.24
N TRP A 31 -23.62 -22.61 11.36
CA TRP A 31 -23.89 -22.04 10.03
C TRP A 31 -25.32 -22.29 9.58
N VAL A 32 -25.72 -21.68 8.47
CA VAL A 32 -27.04 -21.91 7.86
C VAL A 32 -27.18 -23.40 7.49
N GLY A 33 -28.23 -24.03 8.02
CA GLY A 33 -28.46 -25.46 7.86
C GLY A 33 -28.72 -25.91 6.41
N PRO A 34 -28.58 -27.21 6.13
CA PRO A 34 -28.67 -27.76 4.77
C PRO A 34 -30.04 -27.56 4.12
N SER A 35 -31.11 -27.42 4.91
CA SER A 35 -32.47 -27.11 4.44
C SER A 35 -32.57 -25.80 3.66
N PHE A 36 -31.62 -24.87 3.87
CA PHE A 36 -31.56 -23.57 3.20
C PHE A 36 -30.29 -23.45 2.32
N SER A 37 -29.89 -24.56 1.68
CA SER A 37 -28.69 -24.64 0.84
C SER A 37 -28.70 -23.58 -0.28
N LEU A 38 -29.84 -23.35 -0.94
CA LEU A 38 -29.97 -22.34 -1.99
C LEU A 38 -29.74 -20.92 -1.45
N ALA A 39 -30.39 -20.57 -0.33
CA ALA A 39 -30.21 -19.25 0.29
C ALA A 39 -28.75 -19.03 0.73
N ARG A 40 -28.11 -20.07 1.27
CA ARG A 40 -26.68 -20.07 1.61
C ARG A 40 -25.80 -19.79 0.40
N GLN A 41 -26.08 -20.40 -0.75
CA GLN A 41 -25.35 -20.15 -1.99
C GLN A 41 -25.56 -18.70 -2.49
N MET A 42 -26.81 -18.24 -2.57
CA MET A 42 -27.16 -16.94 -3.12
C MET A 42 -26.63 -15.77 -2.27
N LEU A 43 -26.73 -15.86 -0.94
CA LEU A 43 -26.39 -14.76 -0.04
C LEU A 43 -24.89 -14.68 0.30
N PHE A 44 -24.20 -15.82 0.36
CA PHE A 44 -22.80 -15.86 0.82
C PHE A 44 -21.82 -16.25 -0.29
N TYR A 45 -22.06 -17.40 -0.92
CA TYR A 45 -21.05 -17.98 -1.80
C TYR A 45 -21.01 -17.32 -3.18
N ILE A 46 -22.15 -16.95 -3.78
CA ILE A 46 -22.15 -16.26 -5.07
C ILE A 46 -21.43 -14.91 -5.01
N PRO A 47 -21.72 -14.00 -4.05
CA PRO A 47 -20.96 -12.77 -3.91
C PRO A 47 -19.46 -13.03 -3.69
N LEU A 48 -19.12 -14.04 -2.89
CA LEU A 48 -17.73 -14.44 -2.65
C LEU A 48 -17.05 -14.91 -3.94
N TYR A 49 -17.72 -15.72 -4.76
CA TYR A 49 -17.20 -16.17 -6.06
C TYR A 49 -16.98 -14.99 -7.02
N VAL A 50 -17.92 -14.06 -7.08
CA VAL A 50 -17.80 -12.85 -7.92
C VAL A 50 -16.60 -12.01 -7.49
N VAL A 51 -16.43 -11.76 -6.18
CA VAL A 51 -15.29 -11.01 -5.66
C VAL A 51 -13.98 -11.74 -5.95
N TYR A 52 -13.91 -13.05 -5.70
CA TYR A 52 -12.71 -13.85 -5.94
C TYR A 52 -12.33 -13.91 -7.43
N ALA A 53 -13.31 -14.10 -8.32
CA ALA A 53 -13.10 -14.08 -9.76
C ALA A 53 -12.62 -12.70 -10.23
N THR A 54 -13.24 -11.62 -9.74
CA THR A 54 -12.85 -10.25 -10.08
C THR A 54 -11.41 -9.95 -9.66
N ILE A 55 -11.05 -10.32 -8.42
CA ILE A 55 -9.67 -10.22 -7.92
C ILE A 55 -8.73 -11.00 -8.85
N THR A 56 -9.04 -12.25 -9.16
CA THR A 56 -8.22 -13.10 -10.03
C THR A 56 -8.00 -12.47 -11.41
N VAL A 57 -9.06 -11.96 -12.06
CA VAL A 57 -8.98 -11.31 -13.38
C VAL A 57 -8.10 -10.05 -13.33
N ILE A 58 -8.32 -9.18 -12.34
CA ILE A 58 -7.51 -7.97 -12.16
C ILE A 58 -6.03 -8.34 -12.03
N TYR A 59 -5.70 -9.39 -11.27
CA TYR A 59 -4.31 -9.81 -11.07
C TYR A 59 -3.69 -10.49 -12.28
N LEU A 60 -4.44 -11.33 -13.00
CA LEU A 60 -3.99 -11.88 -14.27
C LEU A 60 -3.72 -10.75 -15.28
N HIS A 61 -4.55 -9.71 -15.30
CA HIS A 61 -4.34 -8.53 -16.12
C HIS A 61 -3.05 -7.80 -15.72
N ILE A 62 -2.87 -7.44 -14.43
CA ILE A 62 -1.64 -6.77 -13.95
C ILE A 62 -0.39 -7.61 -14.26
N ALA A 63 -0.45 -8.93 -14.07
CA ALA A 63 0.63 -9.85 -14.38
C ALA A 63 0.95 -9.85 -15.88
N SER A 64 -0.07 -9.94 -16.74
CA SER A 64 0.10 -9.93 -18.21
C SER A 64 0.74 -8.63 -18.69
N VAL A 65 0.29 -7.47 -18.20
CA VAL A 65 0.85 -6.17 -18.54
C VAL A 65 2.29 -6.07 -18.05
N THR A 66 2.57 -6.52 -16.83
CA THR A 66 3.93 -6.53 -16.28
C THR A 66 4.87 -7.42 -17.10
N LEU A 67 4.40 -8.59 -17.56
CA LEU A 67 5.17 -9.49 -18.40
C LEU A 67 5.42 -8.90 -19.80
N LEU A 68 4.42 -8.24 -20.39
CA LEU A 68 4.54 -7.57 -21.68
C LEU A 68 5.57 -6.43 -21.62
N VAL A 69 5.47 -5.56 -20.62
CA VAL A 69 6.43 -4.46 -20.41
C VAL A 69 7.84 -5.01 -20.22
N ARG A 70 8.01 -6.07 -19.42
CA ARG A 70 9.32 -6.72 -19.23
C ARG A 70 9.89 -7.28 -20.53
N ARG A 71 9.06 -7.86 -21.39
CA ARG A 71 9.50 -8.38 -22.70
C ARG A 71 10.00 -7.25 -23.61
N ASN A 72 9.25 -6.15 -23.71
CA ASN A 72 9.62 -5.00 -24.55
C ASN A 72 10.88 -4.28 -24.03
N VAL A 73 11.02 -4.19 -22.71
CA VAL A 73 12.18 -3.55 -22.06
C VAL A 73 13.45 -4.39 -22.20
N LYS A 74 13.36 -5.72 -22.03
CA LYS A 74 14.51 -6.63 -22.23
C LYS A 74 15.06 -6.55 -23.65
N ALA A 75 14.20 -6.29 -24.64
CA ALA A 75 14.62 -6.07 -26.02
C ALA A 75 15.34 -4.72 -26.23
N SER A 76 15.22 -3.76 -25.31
CA SER A 76 15.60 -2.36 -25.56
C SER A 76 16.89 -1.87 -24.86
N ALA A 77 17.15 -2.14 -23.57
CA ALA A 77 18.44 -1.76 -22.91
C ALA A 77 18.50 -2.05 -21.39
N GLY A 78 19.73 -2.32 -20.91
CA GLY A 78 20.35 -1.69 -19.72
C GLY A 78 19.90 -2.09 -18.31
N SER A 79 20.86 -2.46 -17.45
CA SER A 79 20.73 -2.95 -16.06
C SER A 79 19.95 -2.08 -15.04
N GLY A 80 19.53 -0.86 -15.39
CA GLY A 80 18.86 0.08 -14.48
C GLY A 80 17.41 -0.25 -14.10
N LEU A 81 16.75 -1.17 -14.81
CA LEU A 81 15.33 -1.53 -14.56
C LEU A 81 15.10 -2.55 -13.45
N VAL A 82 16.17 -3.11 -12.88
CA VAL A 82 16.07 -4.14 -11.83
C VAL A 82 15.36 -3.61 -10.58
N ASP A 83 15.55 -2.33 -10.23
CA ASP A 83 15.04 -1.76 -8.97
C ASP A 83 13.51 -1.53 -8.97
N ARG A 84 12.93 -1.15 -10.12
CA ARG A 84 11.47 -0.95 -10.24
C ARG A 84 10.67 -2.25 -10.11
N SER A 85 11.31 -3.39 -10.37
CA SER A 85 10.68 -4.71 -10.30
C SER A 85 10.37 -5.18 -8.87
N LEU A 86 11.10 -4.67 -7.87
CA LEU A 86 10.93 -5.05 -6.46
C LEU A 86 9.64 -4.48 -5.87
N SER A 87 9.27 -3.25 -6.23
CA SER A 87 8.02 -2.63 -5.76
C SER A 87 6.80 -3.39 -6.26
N VAL A 88 6.78 -3.80 -7.53
CA VAL A 88 5.65 -4.54 -8.12
C VAL A 88 5.46 -5.91 -7.46
N LYS A 89 6.56 -6.64 -7.19
CA LYS A 89 6.49 -7.95 -6.52
C LYS A 89 5.84 -7.86 -5.13
N ARG A 90 6.08 -6.78 -4.40
CA ARG A 90 5.52 -6.55 -3.06
C ARG A 90 4.01 -6.31 -3.11
N PHE A 91 3.53 -5.54 -4.08
CA PHE A 91 2.10 -5.32 -4.27
C PHE A 91 1.36 -6.61 -4.68
N LEU A 92 2.03 -7.51 -5.41
CA LEU A 92 1.44 -8.80 -5.82
C LEU A 92 1.41 -9.86 -4.71
N ALA A 93 2.18 -9.71 -3.64
CA ALA A 93 2.27 -10.73 -2.59
C ALA A 93 0.94 -10.90 -1.82
N TYR A 94 0.31 -9.80 -1.40
CA TYR A 94 -0.99 -9.79 -0.70
C TYR A 94 -2.09 -10.59 -1.41
N PRO A 95 -2.43 -10.25 -2.65
CA PRO A 95 -3.50 -10.91 -3.38
C PRO A 95 -3.16 -12.36 -3.73
N ILE A 96 -1.90 -12.69 -4.04
CA ILE A 96 -1.50 -14.10 -4.24
C ILE A 96 -1.71 -14.89 -2.95
N GLY A 97 -1.30 -14.34 -1.80
CA GLY A 97 -1.56 -14.94 -0.50
C GLY A 97 -3.05 -15.15 -0.25
N LEU A 98 -3.87 -14.13 -0.53
CA LEU A 98 -5.33 -14.21 -0.42
C LEU A 98 -5.91 -15.31 -1.32
N LEU A 99 -5.50 -15.37 -2.60
CA LEU A 99 -5.97 -16.38 -3.55
C LEU A 99 -5.62 -17.80 -3.10
N CYS A 100 -4.38 -18.02 -2.64
CA CYS A 100 -3.91 -19.31 -2.14
C CYS A 100 -4.67 -19.76 -0.89
N VAL A 101 -4.87 -18.85 0.07
CA VAL A 101 -5.56 -19.13 1.33
C VAL A 101 -7.05 -19.43 1.12
N TRP A 102 -7.70 -18.74 0.18
CA TRP A 102 -9.13 -18.93 -0.05
C TRP A 102 -9.46 -20.03 -1.06
N ALA A 103 -8.49 -20.50 -1.86
CA ALA A 103 -8.72 -21.53 -2.86
C ALA A 103 -9.33 -22.82 -2.28
N PRO A 104 -8.85 -23.40 -1.15
CA PRO A 104 -9.46 -24.61 -0.60
C PRO A 104 -10.91 -24.41 -0.13
N ALA A 105 -11.22 -23.23 0.40
CA ALA A 105 -12.58 -22.87 0.82
C ALA A 105 -13.53 -22.85 -0.37
N ILE A 106 -13.13 -22.19 -1.46
CA ILE A 106 -13.91 -22.10 -2.69
C ILE A 106 -14.11 -23.47 -3.32
N THR A 107 -13.05 -24.26 -3.43
CA THR A 107 -13.12 -25.61 -3.99
C THR A 107 -14.03 -26.52 -3.18
N ASN A 108 -13.91 -26.52 -1.84
CA ASN A 108 -14.78 -27.32 -0.99
C ASN A 108 -16.25 -26.95 -1.16
N ARG A 109 -16.58 -25.65 -1.22
CA ARG A 109 -17.96 -25.19 -1.39
C ARG A 109 -18.51 -25.42 -2.80
N LEU A 110 -17.66 -25.32 -3.82
CA LEU A 110 -18.04 -25.63 -5.19
C LEU A 110 -18.33 -27.13 -5.35
N LEU A 111 -17.49 -28.00 -4.77
CA LEU A 111 -17.73 -29.44 -4.78
C LEU A 111 -18.99 -29.84 -3.99
N GLU A 112 -19.22 -29.23 -2.82
CA GLU A 112 -20.46 -29.43 -2.06
C GLU A 112 -21.69 -29.01 -2.89
N ALA A 113 -21.59 -27.92 -3.67
CA ALA A 113 -22.66 -27.45 -4.53
C ALA A 113 -22.93 -28.40 -5.72
N LEU A 114 -21.88 -28.94 -6.33
CA LEU A 114 -21.98 -29.79 -7.53
C LEU A 114 -22.33 -31.24 -7.20
N CYS A 115 -21.76 -31.78 -6.11
CA CYS A 115 -21.89 -33.19 -5.76
C CYS A 115 -22.89 -33.46 -4.64
N GLY A 116 -23.33 -32.42 -3.90
CA GLY A 116 -24.25 -32.56 -2.76
C GLY A 116 -23.65 -33.25 -1.53
N ASN A 117 -22.40 -33.72 -1.60
CA ASN A 117 -21.73 -34.47 -0.55
C ASN A 117 -20.66 -33.64 0.14
N VAL A 118 -20.60 -33.75 1.47
CA VAL A 118 -19.57 -33.10 2.29
C VAL A 118 -18.38 -34.04 2.48
N ASN A 119 -17.22 -33.67 1.93
CA ASN A 119 -15.99 -34.42 2.11
C ASN A 119 -15.26 -33.93 3.37
N PHE A 120 -15.00 -34.83 4.31
CA PHE A 120 -14.32 -34.50 5.57
C PHE A 120 -12.92 -33.90 5.32
N SER A 121 -12.10 -34.51 4.47
CA SER A 121 -10.74 -34.04 4.20
C SER A 121 -10.70 -32.64 3.59
N LEU A 122 -11.58 -32.35 2.63
CA LEU A 122 -11.69 -31.00 2.05
C LEU A 122 -12.20 -29.98 3.08
N THR A 123 -13.10 -30.39 3.98
CA THR A 123 -13.58 -29.54 5.07
C THR A 123 -12.48 -29.23 6.08
N ALA A 124 -11.62 -30.20 6.41
CA ALA A 124 -10.47 -29.98 7.30
C ALA A 124 -9.44 -29.03 6.68
N VAL A 125 -9.09 -29.22 5.39
CA VAL A 125 -8.18 -28.31 4.68
C VAL A 125 -8.78 -26.91 4.57
N HIS A 126 -10.07 -26.80 4.28
CA HIS A 126 -10.78 -25.54 4.28
C HIS A 126 -10.68 -24.83 5.64
N ALA A 127 -10.99 -25.53 6.74
CA ALA A 127 -10.93 -24.95 8.09
C ALA A 127 -9.51 -24.45 8.44
N PHE A 128 -8.49 -25.26 8.16
CA PHE A 128 -7.09 -24.87 8.37
C PHE A 128 -6.71 -23.65 7.52
N SER A 129 -7.08 -23.67 6.24
CA SER A 129 -6.73 -22.60 5.30
C SER A 129 -7.32 -21.26 5.74
N VAL A 130 -8.60 -21.21 6.10
CA VAL A 130 -9.26 -19.98 6.56
C VAL A 130 -8.60 -19.45 7.84
N SER A 131 -8.30 -20.31 8.81
CA SER A 131 -7.60 -19.90 10.05
C SER A 131 -6.18 -19.38 9.78
N SER A 132 -5.52 -19.88 8.73
CA SER A 132 -4.19 -19.43 8.33
C SER A 132 -4.15 -18.05 7.66
N ALA A 133 -5.30 -17.46 7.31
CA ALA A 133 -5.37 -16.16 6.62
C ALA A 133 -4.65 -15.03 7.36
N GLY A 134 -4.86 -14.95 8.68
CA GLY A 134 -4.18 -13.97 9.53
C GLY A 134 -2.66 -14.16 9.53
N PHE A 135 -2.20 -15.41 9.58
CA PHE A 135 -0.78 -15.75 9.54
C PHE A 135 -0.13 -15.44 8.20
N VAL A 136 -0.79 -15.74 7.09
CA VAL A 136 -0.29 -15.39 5.75
C VAL A 136 -0.20 -13.88 5.57
N ASN A 137 -1.20 -13.13 6.03
CA ASN A 137 -1.13 -11.66 6.04
C ASN A 137 0.06 -11.16 6.86
N LEU A 138 0.28 -11.71 8.06
CA LEU A 138 1.43 -11.39 8.90
C LEU A 138 2.75 -11.63 8.14
N LEU A 139 2.91 -12.80 7.53
CA LEU A 139 4.11 -13.13 6.75
C LEU A 139 4.36 -12.16 5.60
N ILE A 140 3.31 -11.74 4.89
CA ILE A 140 3.42 -10.79 3.78
C ILE A 140 3.80 -9.39 4.30
N TYR A 141 3.21 -8.94 5.40
CA TYR A 141 3.61 -7.70 6.07
C TYR A 141 5.08 -7.74 6.49
N PHE A 142 5.51 -8.84 7.12
CA PHE A 142 6.89 -9.04 7.54
C PHE A 142 7.86 -9.01 6.35
N ALA A 143 7.55 -9.74 5.28
CA ALA A 143 8.36 -9.79 4.06
C ALA A 143 8.44 -8.43 3.33
N ASN A 144 7.38 -7.61 3.40
CA ASN A 144 7.34 -6.30 2.78
C ASN A 144 8.02 -5.22 3.62
N SER A 145 8.10 -5.41 4.94
CA SER A 145 8.58 -4.38 5.84
C SER A 145 10.07 -4.07 5.59
N GLN A 146 10.33 -2.91 4.99
CA GLN A 146 11.65 -2.26 5.05
C GLN A 146 12.08 -2.08 6.52
N PHE A 147 11.10 -2.04 7.42
CA PHE A 147 11.28 -2.11 8.86
C PHE A 147 12.05 -3.34 9.31
N LEU A 148 11.81 -4.55 8.78
CA LEU A 148 12.63 -5.71 9.13
C LEU A 148 14.08 -5.48 8.72
N ARG A 149 14.33 -4.90 7.55
CA ARG A 149 15.69 -4.58 7.10
C ARG A 149 16.35 -3.53 7.99
N ILE A 150 15.61 -2.54 8.48
CA ILE A 150 16.11 -1.54 9.43
C ILE A 150 16.38 -2.17 10.79
N CYS A 151 15.46 -2.98 11.31
CA CYS A 151 15.60 -3.68 12.58
C CYS A 151 16.74 -4.71 12.55
N LEU A 152 16.87 -5.51 11.48
CA LEU A 152 18.00 -6.41 11.27
C LEU A 152 19.30 -5.62 11.11
N LYS A 153 19.33 -4.53 10.34
CA LYS A 153 20.53 -3.67 10.25
C LYS A 153 20.88 -3.00 11.59
N ARG A 154 19.92 -2.69 12.45
CA ARG A 154 20.18 -2.12 13.78
C ARG A 154 20.59 -3.18 14.80
N ARG A 155 20.00 -4.38 14.73
CA ARG A 155 20.28 -5.49 15.64
C ARG A 155 21.56 -6.24 15.30
N LEU A 156 21.94 -6.27 14.02
CA LEU A 156 23.18 -6.85 13.50
C LEU A 156 24.30 -5.82 13.30
N ARG A 157 24.08 -4.53 13.61
CA ARG A 157 25.25 -3.69 13.85
C ARG A 157 25.86 -4.23 15.14
N PRO A 158 27.07 -4.82 15.10
CA PRO A 158 27.76 -5.10 16.34
C PRO A 158 27.81 -3.76 17.07
N VAL A 159 27.17 -3.70 18.23
CA VAL A 159 27.43 -2.63 19.19
C VAL A 159 28.95 -2.58 19.24
N GLN A 160 29.53 -1.44 18.84
CA GLN A 160 30.95 -1.26 18.70
C GLN A 160 31.54 -1.16 20.12
N TRP A 161 31.47 -2.27 20.86
CA TRP A 161 31.95 -2.44 22.23
C TRP A 161 33.43 -2.09 22.34
N SER A 162 34.17 -2.13 21.22
CA SER A 162 35.58 -1.72 21.18
C SER A 162 35.79 -0.25 21.50
N GLU A 163 34.87 0.67 21.17
CA GLU A 163 35.01 2.08 21.54
C GLU A 163 34.72 2.30 23.03
N TRP A 164 33.71 1.62 23.57
CA TRP A 164 33.38 1.67 25.00
C TRP A 164 34.47 1.03 25.88
N LEU A 165 35.06 -0.07 25.44
CA LEU A 165 36.16 -0.76 26.13
C LEU A 165 37.52 -0.06 25.96
N SER A 166 37.69 0.81 24.96
CA SER A 166 38.96 1.50 24.73
C SER A 166 39.30 2.56 25.77
N GLY A 167 38.41 2.84 26.74
CA GLY A 167 38.70 3.74 27.86
C GLY A 167 39.06 5.17 27.42
N LYS A 168 38.88 5.52 26.15
CA LYS A 168 38.94 6.89 25.68
C LYS A 168 37.67 7.56 26.13
N SER A 169 37.69 7.96 27.40
CA SER A 169 36.84 8.99 27.95
C SER A 169 36.92 10.18 26.99
N ALA A 170 35.94 10.27 26.10
CA ALA A 170 35.71 11.46 25.31
C ALA A 170 35.29 12.54 26.31
N ARG A 171 36.29 13.23 26.87
CA ARG A 171 36.14 14.61 27.31
C ARG A 171 35.76 15.41 26.06
N SER A 172 34.50 15.35 25.65
CA SER A 172 33.90 16.41 24.86
C SER A 172 33.61 17.52 25.85
N SER A 173 34.42 18.59 25.78
CA SER A 173 34.00 19.91 26.21
C SER A 173 32.62 20.17 25.60
N GLU A 174 31.62 20.17 26.48
CA GLU A 174 30.24 20.59 26.21
C GLU A 174 30.28 22.00 25.61
N SER A 175 30.14 22.09 24.29
CA SER A 175 29.59 23.27 23.66
C SER A 175 28.12 22.95 23.44
N GLU A 176 27.28 23.58 24.26
CA GLU A 176 25.83 23.40 24.23
C GLU A 176 25.28 23.62 22.80
N PRO A 177 24.29 22.83 22.37
CA PRO A 177 23.56 23.10 21.15
C PRO A 177 22.79 24.43 21.28
N SER A 178 23.12 25.41 20.44
CA SER A 178 22.55 26.77 20.41
C SER A 178 21.03 26.85 20.26
N TRP A 179 20.35 25.74 19.95
CA TRP A 179 18.90 25.67 19.82
C TRP A 179 18.15 25.80 21.16
N CYS A 180 18.84 25.58 22.30
CA CYS A 180 18.28 25.85 23.63
C CYS A 180 18.25 27.36 23.97
N GLN A 181 19.06 28.18 23.30
CA GLN A 181 19.15 29.62 23.56
C GLN A 181 18.02 30.42 22.89
N ALA A 182 17.31 29.83 21.93
CA ALA A 182 16.23 30.49 21.20
C ALA A 182 14.87 30.52 21.93
N ARG A 183 14.76 29.97 23.16
CA ARG A 183 13.48 29.91 23.89
C ARG A 183 13.30 30.98 24.97
N SER A 184 14.34 31.75 25.30
CA SER A 184 14.27 32.78 26.34
C SER A 184 13.91 34.20 25.85
N GLU A 185 13.87 34.46 24.54
CA GLU A 185 13.54 35.80 24.01
C GLU A 185 12.08 35.99 23.56
N ALA A 186 11.23 34.96 23.65
CA ALA A 186 9.84 35.02 23.17
C ALA A 186 8.80 35.50 24.22
N SER A 187 9.23 36.04 25.35
CA SER A 187 8.35 36.39 26.49
C SER A 187 8.28 37.89 26.81
N GLY A 188 8.59 38.78 25.86
CA GLY A 188 8.52 40.22 26.11
C GLY A 188 8.41 41.06 24.85
N ALA A 189 7.22 41.16 24.27
CA ALA A 189 6.82 42.30 23.45
C ALA A 189 5.30 42.26 23.23
N SER A 190 4.58 42.87 24.16
CA SER A 190 3.26 43.45 23.90
C SER A 190 3.40 44.73 23.07
N GLU A 191 2.32 45.05 22.35
CA GLU A 191 1.97 46.34 21.74
C GLU A 191 2.66 46.77 20.45
N GLY A 192 1.84 47.11 19.45
CA GLY A 192 2.29 47.90 18.31
C GLY A 192 1.60 47.56 16.98
N SER A 193 0.33 47.96 16.85
CA SER A 193 -0.33 48.15 15.56
C SER A 193 0.50 49.00 14.60
N GLY A 194 0.79 48.51 13.39
CA GLY A 194 1.52 49.29 12.39
C GLY A 194 1.52 48.65 11.01
N CYS A 195 0.56 49.05 10.18
CA CYS A 195 0.59 48.86 8.73
C CYS A 195 1.91 49.36 8.13
N ARG A 196 2.61 48.51 7.36
CA ARG A 196 3.35 48.95 6.18
C ARG A 196 3.68 47.79 5.25
N SER A 197 3.03 47.82 4.10
CA SER A 197 3.42 47.09 2.90
C SER A 197 4.67 47.76 2.31
N THR A 198 5.69 46.99 1.99
CA THR A 198 6.74 47.40 1.05
C THR A 198 7.05 46.25 0.12
N VAL A 199 6.51 46.40 -1.09
CA VAL A 199 6.90 45.70 -2.32
C VAL A 199 8.35 46.07 -2.63
N ALA A 200 9.22 45.08 -2.77
CA ALA A 200 10.56 45.26 -3.31
C ALA A 200 10.71 44.38 -4.55
N THR A 201 10.38 44.97 -5.70
CA THR A 201 10.65 44.46 -7.04
C THR A 201 12.13 44.66 -7.35
N SER A 202 12.90 43.59 -7.47
CA SER A 202 14.30 43.63 -7.91
C SER A 202 14.36 43.32 -9.41
N HIS A 203 14.56 44.38 -10.21
CA HIS A 203 14.97 44.28 -11.60
C HIS A 203 16.46 43.96 -11.67
N ARG A 204 16.83 42.81 -12.25
CA ARG A 204 18.21 42.52 -12.64
C ARG A 204 18.33 42.54 -14.16
N ALA A 205 18.88 43.65 -14.65
CA ALA A 205 19.39 43.79 -16.00
C ALA A 205 20.81 43.18 -16.08
N SER A 206 21.04 42.31 -17.06
CA SER A 206 22.39 41.97 -17.53
C SER A 206 22.31 41.51 -18.98
N SER A 207 22.55 42.44 -19.91
CA SER A 207 22.87 42.13 -21.30
C SER A 207 24.30 42.58 -21.57
N GLY A 208 25.17 41.61 -21.84
CA GLY A 208 26.53 41.82 -22.33
C GLY A 208 26.58 41.58 -23.84
N PRO A 209 27.41 42.32 -24.59
CA PRO A 209 27.52 42.19 -26.03
C PRO A 209 28.61 41.18 -26.41
N GLY A 210 28.39 40.43 -27.48
CA GLY A 210 29.46 39.74 -28.17
C GLY A 210 29.02 38.47 -28.87
N ARG A 211 28.89 38.54 -30.20
CA ARG A 211 29.76 37.78 -31.11
C ARG A 211 29.37 37.99 -32.58
N SER A 212 30.30 38.64 -33.25
CA SER A 212 30.77 38.51 -34.62
C SER A 212 30.13 37.45 -35.51
N VAL A 213 29.75 37.98 -36.67
CA VAL A 213 29.36 37.36 -37.93
C VAL A 213 30.50 36.54 -38.56
N ALA A 214 30.07 35.57 -39.39
CA ALA A 214 30.76 34.90 -40.51
C ALA A 214 31.24 33.46 -40.24
N ARG A 215 30.64 32.50 -40.94
CA ARG A 215 31.18 31.97 -42.20
C ARG A 215 30.28 30.85 -42.75
N LEU A 216 29.96 30.97 -44.05
CA LEU A 216 29.31 29.97 -44.89
C LEU A 216 30.11 28.65 -44.93
N SER A 217 29.40 27.53 -44.96
CA SER A 217 29.67 26.46 -45.94
C SER A 217 28.42 25.65 -46.22
N ASN A 218 28.11 25.57 -47.52
CA ASN A 218 27.08 24.73 -48.11
C ASN A 218 27.50 23.26 -48.01
N GLY A 219 26.56 22.41 -47.62
CA GLY A 219 26.73 20.96 -47.60
C GLY A 219 25.38 20.28 -47.67
N ALA A 220 24.90 20.08 -48.90
CA ALA A 220 23.71 19.31 -49.20
C ALA A 220 23.90 17.84 -48.79
N SER A 221 22.97 17.32 -47.99
CA SER A 221 22.69 15.88 -47.91
C SER A 221 21.31 15.68 -47.28
N GLU A 222 20.36 15.32 -48.15
CA GLU A 222 18.97 15.05 -47.80
C GLU A 222 18.86 13.85 -46.85
N ARG A 223 18.05 14.02 -45.79
CA ARG A 223 17.56 12.93 -44.95
C ARG A 223 16.10 12.65 -45.32
N PRO A 224 15.62 11.40 -45.29
CA PRO A 224 14.20 11.13 -45.24
C PRO A 224 13.66 11.34 -43.81
N LEU A 225 12.49 11.96 -43.74
CA LEU A 225 11.74 12.35 -42.56
C LEU A 225 11.54 11.18 -41.56
N LYS A 226 11.87 11.42 -40.30
CA LYS A 226 11.19 10.78 -39.16
C LYS A 226 10.37 11.84 -38.43
N SER A 227 9.05 11.73 -38.54
CA SER A 227 8.07 12.52 -37.82
C SER A 227 8.13 12.20 -36.33
N THR A 228 8.77 13.08 -35.56
CA THR A 228 8.77 13.03 -34.09
C THR A 228 7.54 13.75 -33.58
N LEU A 229 6.50 12.98 -33.24
CA LEU A 229 5.30 13.48 -32.58
C LEU A 229 5.62 13.77 -31.11
N ARG A 230 5.88 15.04 -30.77
CA ARG A 230 6.00 15.49 -29.37
C ARG A 230 4.60 15.62 -28.78
N VAL A 231 4.20 14.66 -27.94
CA VAL A 231 3.09 14.84 -27.01
C VAL A 231 3.63 15.60 -25.80
N ALA A 232 3.21 16.86 -25.65
CA ALA A 232 3.40 17.62 -24.42
C ALA A 232 2.43 17.08 -23.37
N SER A 233 2.96 16.34 -22.38
CA SER A 233 2.21 15.97 -21.18
C SER A 233 2.46 17.04 -20.13
N SER A 234 1.47 17.92 -19.95
CA SER A 234 1.40 18.88 -18.86
C SER A 234 1.41 18.12 -17.53
N ALA A 235 2.49 18.29 -16.76
CA ALA A 235 2.54 17.95 -15.36
C ALA A 235 2.20 19.21 -14.58
N ASP A 236 1.08 19.24 -13.86
CA ASP A 236 0.97 20.14 -12.71
C ASP A 236 -0.14 19.75 -11.73
N GLN A 237 0.15 20.03 -10.46
CA GLN A 237 -0.68 20.02 -9.25
C GLN A 237 -0.94 18.67 -8.54
N VAL A 238 0.04 18.25 -7.74
CA VAL A 238 -0.20 17.49 -6.51
C VAL A 238 -0.43 18.49 -5.37
N GLY A 239 -1.70 18.67 -5.00
CA GLY A 239 -2.09 19.41 -3.80
C GLY A 239 -1.73 18.63 -2.53
N VAL A 240 -0.87 19.20 -1.69
CA VAL A 240 -0.55 18.69 -0.35
C VAL A 240 -1.68 19.06 0.59
N LEU A 241 -2.58 18.12 0.89
CA LEU A 241 -3.62 18.27 1.90
C LEU A 241 -3.02 18.07 3.30
N ARG A 242 -2.90 19.16 4.06
CA ARG A 242 -2.66 19.14 5.51
C ARG A 242 -3.93 18.63 6.21
N VAL A 243 -3.83 17.49 6.88
CA VAL A 243 -4.87 17.01 7.79
C VAL A 243 -4.68 17.70 9.14
N VAL A 244 -5.67 18.50 9.54
CA VAL A 244 -5.82 19.05 10.89
C VAL A 244 -6.52 18.00 11.75
N PRO A 245 -6.00 17.61 12.93
CA PRO A 245 -6.72 16.70 13.82
C PRO A 245 -7.80 17.49 14.57
N ALA A 246 -9.07 17.13 14.34
CA ALA A 246 -10.17 17.53 15.21
C ALA A 246 -10.24 16.59 16.41
N GLY A 247 -10.40 17.17 17.60
CA GLY A 247 -10.41 16.49 18.88
C GLY A 247 -11.68 15.69 19.16
N GLN A 248 -11.48 14.70 20.03
CA GLN A 248 -12.37 14.14 21.06
C GLN A 248 -13.83 13.77 20.71
N SER A 249 -14.15 12.49 20.96
CA SER A 249 -15.16 12.14 21.98
C SER A 249 -14.90 10.73 22.52
N CYS A 250 -14.89 10.63 23.85
CA CYS A 250 -14.98 9.39 24.60
C CYS A 250 -16.34 8.71 24.34
N GLY A 251 -16.32 7.38 24.23
CA GLY A 251 -17.52 6.55 24.18
C GLY A 251 -17.16 5.13 24.61
N SER A 252 -17.71 4.73 25.76
CA SER A 252 -17.42 3.52 26.51
C SER A 252 -17.94 2.23 25.87
N ALA A 253 -17.29 1.13 26.26
CA ALA A 253 -17.84 -0.23 26.44
C ALA A 253 -18.36 -1.01 25.22
N ASN A 254 -17.71 -2.13 24.90
CA ASN A 254 -18.08 -3.42 25.50
C ASN A 254 -17.10 -4.52 25.10
N VAL A 255 -16.59 -5.19 26.13
CA VAL A 255 -15.82 -6.43 26.08
C VAL A 255 -16.82 -7.57 25.91
N TYR A 256 -16.70 -8.35 24.85
CA TYR A 256 -17.22 -9.71 24.84
C TYR A 256 -16.06 -10.69 24.65
N CYS A 257 -15.63 -11.23 25.78
CA CYS A 257 -15.04 -12.56 25.85
C CYS A 257 -16.13 -13.59 25.48
N ALA A 258 -15.81 -14.47 24.55
CA ALA A 258 -16.29 -15.84 24.49
C ALA A 258 -15.14 -16.60 23.81
N ALA A 259 -14.24 -17.26 24.54
CA ALA A 259 -14.45 -18.55 25.20
C ALA A 259 -14.96 -19.61 24.21
N LEU A 260 -14.05 -20.12 23.38
CA LEU A 260 -13.78 -21.54 23.09
C LEU A 260 -12.59 -21.64 22.14
#